data_AF-A0A0S8F227-F1
#
_entry.id   AF-A0A0S8F227-F1
#
_cell.length_a   1.000
_cell.length_b   1.000
_cell.length_c   1.000
_cell.angle_alpha   90.00
_cell.angle_beta   90.00
_cell.angle_gamma   90.00
#
_symmetry.space_group_name_H-M   'P 1'
#
loop_
_entity.id
_entity.type
_entity.pdbx_description
1 polymer ?
#
loop_
_entity_poly.entity_id
_entity_poly.type
_entity_poly.pdbx_seq_one_letter_code
_entity_poly.pdbx_strand_id
1 'polypeptide(L)'
;MPARSDELIRSSTTNRLRYTRGYLCGAMDRVQDGGEAWRIKLQKDLADLGIIWMDPTHKPIEVGIEDAALRNEINAMKKLGMYDECAPPLKVIRAVDLRMVDIADFLIINLDIDVHACGTYEELFLANRQKKPCLIHVEQGKEATPNWLLATVPHEMIFSTWEEIEAYLRHIDKDSLIKHFNRWFFFDWSMCRKFENEA
;
A
#
# COMPACT_ATOMS: atom_id res chain seq x y z
N MET A 1 -15.33 23.65 17.66
CA MET A 1 -14.45 23.21 18.77
C MET A 1 -13.06 23.06 18.20
N PRO A 2 -12.00 23.64 18.80
CA PRO A 2 -10.66 23.42 18.28
C PRO A 2 -10.27 21.98 18.55
N ALA A 3 -9.94 21.23 17.51
CA ALA A 3 -9.40 19.88 17.64
C ALA A 3 -8.16 19.93 18.55
N ARG A 4 -8.11 19.06 19.55
CA ARG A 4 -6.91 18.82 20.35
C ARG A 4 -5.77 18.49 19.38
N SER A 5 -4.70 19.27 19.47
CA SER A 5 -3.36 18.99 18.96
C SER A 5 -3.28 17.94 17.84
N ASP A 6 -3.16 18.41 16.59
CA ASP A 6 -2.38 17.70 15.59
C ASP A 6 -0.96 17.55 16.17
N GLU A 7 -0.74 16.46 16.91
CA GLU A 7 0.54 16.18 17.55
C GLU A 7 1.59 16.04 16.43
N LEU A 8 2.62 16.87 16.50
CA LEU A 8 3.67 16.89 15.50
C LEU A 8 4.76 15.91 15.94
N ILE A 9 5.25 15.09 15.02
CA ILE A 9 6.47 14.33 15.26
C ILE A 9 7.64 15.28 15.02
N ARG A 10 8.38 15.58 16.09
CA ARG A 10 9.71 16.19 16.00
C ARG A 10 10.74 15.08 15.98
N SER A 11 11.53 14.99 14.93
CA SER A 11 12.56 13.97 14.84
C SER A 11 13.84 14.59 14.28
N SER A 12 14.96 14.33 14.97
CA SER A 12 16.32 14.66 14.53
C SER A 12 16.87 13.68 13.48
N THR A 13 16.10 12.64 13.15
CA THR A 13 16.47 11.56 12.24
C THR A 13 16.03 11.87 10.82
N THR A 14 16.99 12.10 9.92
CA THR A 14 16.79 12.05 8.46
C THR A 14 16.70 10.60 8.01
N ASN A 15 15.87 10.31 6.99
CA ASN A 15 15.65 8.98 6.38
C ASN A 15 14.68 8.06 7.14
N ARG A 16 13.53 8.57 7.57
CA ARG A 16 12.53 7.81 8.34
C ARG A 16 11.93 6.62 7.59
N LEU A 17 11.88 6.68 6.26
CA LEU A 17 11.28 5.64 5.43
C LEU A 17 12.29 4.56 5.02
N ARG A 18 13.57 4.74 5.30
CA ARG A 18 14.59 3.75 4.97
C ARG A 18 14.32 2.43 5.69
N TYR A 19 14.33 1.35 4.93
CA TYR A 19 14.01 -0.02 5.37
C TYR A 19 12.58 -0.26 5.85
N THR A 20 11.69 0.72 5.72
CA THR A 20 10.26 0.47 5.89
C THR A 20 9.74 -0.34 4.71
N ARG A 21 8.72 -1.17 4.97
CA ARG A 21 8.07 -2.04 3.98
C ARG A 21 6.85 -1.33 3.41
N GLY A 22 6.91 -0.91 2.16
CA GLY A 22 5.78 -0.30 1.44
C GLY A 22 5.06 -1.34 0.59
N TYR A 23 3.74 -1.44 0.67
CA TYR A 23 2.95 -2.33 -0.20
C TYR A 23 2.26 -1.56 -1.33
N LEU A 24 2.34 -2.08 -2.56
CA LEU A 24 1.79 -1.47 -3.77
C LEU A 24 0.43 -2.07 -4.15
N CYS A 25 -0.61 -1.51 -3.55
CA CYS A 25 -2.00 -1.92 -3.69
C CYS A 25 -2.66 -1.25 -4.90
N GLY A 26 -3.45 -1.99 -5.67
CA GLY A 26 -4.13 -1.46 -6.85
C GLY A 26 -4.65 -2.57 -7.76
N ALA A 27 -5.55 -2.23 -8.67
CA ALA A 27 -6.19 -3.22 -9.54
C ALA A 27 -5.16 -4.05 -10.33
N MET A 28 -5.39 -5.36 -10.36
CA MET A 28 -4.69 -6.32 -11.22
C MET A 28 -5.66 -7.00 -12.18
N ASP A 29 -6.90 -7.27 -11.73
CA ASP A 29 -8.01 -7.67 -12.57
C ASP A 29 -8.55 -6.47 -13.36
N ARG A 30 -9.01 -6.71 -14.60
CA ARG A 30 -9.67 -5.73 -15.49
C ARG A 30 -8.84 -4.52 -15.88
N VAL A 31 -7.52 -4.60 -15.76
CA VAL A 31 -6.56 -3.60 -16.26
C VAL A 31 -5.60 -4.24 -17.26
N GLN A 32 -5.06 -3.45 -18.18
CA GLN A 32 -4.33 -3.95 -19.35
C GLN A 32 -3.01 -4.68 -18.99
N ASP A 33 -2.26 -4.16 -18.03
CA ASP A 33 -0.92 -4.62 -17.65
C ASP A 33 -0.86 -5.21 -16.24
N GLY A 34 -2.01 -5.51 -15.62
CA GLY A 34 -2.06 -5.88 -14.20
C GLY A 34 -1.64 -4.76 -13.24
N GLY A 35 -1.51 -3.53 -13.73
CA GLY A 35 -0.99 -2.38 -12.99
C GLY A 35 0.52 -2.43 -12.75
N GLU A 36 1.29 -3.15 -13.58
CA GLU A 36 2.74 -3.27 -13.42
C GLU A 36 3.48 -1.95 -13.68
N ALA A 37 3.08 -1.19 -14.71
CA ALA A 37 3.84 -0.04 -15.18
C ALA A 37 4.00 1.06 -14.13
N TRP A 38 2.90 1.43 -13.45
CA TRP A 38 2.93 2.47 -12.43
C TRP A 38 3.75 2.04 -11.20
N ARG A 39 3.69 0.75 -10.84
CA ARG A 39 4.46 0.19 -9.73
C ARG A 39 5.95 0.28 -10.01
N ILE A 40 6.39 -0.09 -11.21
CA ILE A 40 7.79 0.01 -11.63
C ILE A 40 8.26 1.47 -11.64
N LYS A 41 7.44 2.38 -12.17
CA LYS A 41 7.77 3.82 -12.20
C LYS A 41 7.96 4.36 -10.78
N LEU A 42 6.98 4.16 -9.89
CA LEU A 42 7.03 4.66 -8.52
C LEU A 42 8.25 4.14 -7.75
N GLN A 43 8.57 2.85 -7.91
CA GLN A 43 9.75 2.24 -7.29
C GLN A 43 11.05 2.91 -7.75
N LYS A 44 11.17 3.27 -9.04
CA LYS A 44 12.33 3.98 -9.58
C LYS A 44 12.41 5.41 -9.06
N ASP A 45 11.28 6.11 -9.06
CA ASP A 45 11.22 7.53 -8.69
C ASP A 45 11.49 7.75 -7.19
N LEU A 46 11.28 6.72 -6.35
CA LEU A 46 11.49 6.75 -4.91
C LEU A 46 12.64 5.85 -4.44
N ALA A 47 13.50 5.39 -5.36
CA ALA A 47 14.61 4.50 -5.03
C ALA A 47 15.57 5.12 -3.99
N ASP A 48 15.69 6.45 -3.96
CA ASP A 48 16.56 7.17 -3.02
C ASP A 48 16.08 7.11 -1.56
N LEU A 49 14.81 6.79 -1.31
CA LEU A 49 14.24 6.69 0.04
C LEU A 49 14.60 5.37 0.75
N GLY A 50 15.11 4.37 0.02
CA GLY A 50 15.50 3.07 0.59
C GLY A 50 14.34 2.26 1.18
N ILE A 51 13.12 2.46 0.67
CA ILE A 51 11.92 1.69 1.02
C ILE A 51 12.04 0.27 0.42
N ILE A 52 11.60 -0.73 1.16
CA ILE A 52 11.49 -2.11 0.71
C ILE A 52 10.08 -2.29 0.12
N TRP A 53 9.96 -2.36 -1.20
CA TRP A 53 8.68 -2.49 -1.87
C TRP A 53 8.21 -3.94 -1.95
N MET A 54 6.96 -4.16 -1.55
CA MET A 54 6.22 -5.41 -1.76
C MET A 54 5.22 -5.18 -2.90
N ASP A 55 5.53 -5.78 -4.04
CA ASP A 55 4.79 -5.62 -5.29
C ASP A 55 4.05 -6.91 -5.62
N PRO A 56 2.70 -6.91 -5.71
CA PRO A 56 1.95 -8.12 -6.03
C PRO A 56 2.18 -8.64 -7.46
N THR A 57 2.74 -7.83 -8.36
CA THR A 57 3.19 -8.28 -9.69
C THR A 57 4.54 -9.01 -9.63
N HIS A 58 5.33 -8.77 -8.59
CA HIS A 58 6.66 -9.34 -8.35
C HIS A 58 6.82 -9.77 -6.89
N LYS A 59 6.05 -10.77 -6.49
CA LYS A 59 5.97 -11.22 -5.10
C LYS A 59 7.34 -11.73 -4.60
N PRO A 60 7.76 -11.38 -3.38
CA PRO A 60 9.03 -11.85 -2.79
C PRO A 60 8.91 -13.28 -2.24
N ILE A 61 8.14 -14.14 -2.93
CA ILE A 61 7.87 -15.54 -2.58
C ILE A 61 7.42 -16.30 -3.83
N GLU A 62 7.66 -17.61 -3.86
CA GLU A 62 7.28 -18.50 -4.98
C GLU A 62 5.81 -18.95 -4.96
N VAL A 63 5.06 -18.59 -3.92
CA VAL A 63 3.67 -19.04 -3.70
C VAL A 63 2.70 -17.90 -4.02
N GLY A 64 1.57 -18.24 -4.65
CA GLY A 64 0.50 -17.28 -4.94
C GLY A 64 0.88 -16.25 -6.00
N ILE A 65 1.77 -16.61 -6.93
CA ILE A 65 2.15 -15.77 -8.08
C ILE A 65 0.94 -15.63 -9.00
N GLU A 66 0.64 -14.40 -9.40
CA GLU A 66 -0.45 -14.07 -10.33
C GLU A 66 0.12 -13.47 -11.62
N ASP A 67 0.44 -14.33 -12.59
CA ASP A 67 0.87 -13.90 -13.91
C ASP A 67 -0.31 -13.79 -14.90
N ALA A 68 -0.01 -13.30 -16.11
CA ALA A 68 -1.01 -13.15 -17.15
C ALA A 68 -1.60 -14.50 -17.62
N ALA A 69 -0.83 -15.58 -17.59
CA ALA A 69 -1.28 -16.89 -18.02
C ALA A 69 -2.33 -17.45 -17.05
N LEU A 70 -2.04 -17.40 -15.75
CA LEU A 70 -2.95 -17.82 -14.69
C LEU A 70 -4.23 -16.97 -14.68
N ARG A 71 -4.14 -15.65 -14.87
CA ARG A 71 -5.33 -14.78 -14.99
C ARG A 71 -6.23 -15.20 -16.15
N ASN A 72 -5.63 -15.50 -17.31
CA ASN A 72 -6.38 -15.94 -18.49
C ASN A 72 -7.06 -17.30 -18.25
N GLU A 73 -6.35 -18.23 -17.64
CA GLU A 73 -6.87 -19.56 -17.30
C GLU A 73 -8.05 -19.47 -16.32
N ILE A 74 -7.89 -18.71 -15.23
CA ILE A 74 -8.95 -18.46 -14.24
C ILE A 74 -10.18 -17.83 -14.91
N ASN A 75 -9.97 -16.85 -15.79
CA ASN A 75 -11.08 -16.20 -16.50
C ASN A 75 -11.79 -17.15 -17.48
N ALA A 76 -11.07 -18.07 -18.13
CA ALA A 76 -11.67 -19.11 -18.96
C ALA A 76 -12.49 -20.09 -18.11
N MET A 77 -11.93 -20.58 -17.00
CA MET A 77 -12.63 -21.49 -16.07
C MET A 77 -13.92 -20.86 -15.52
N LYS A 78 -13.87 -19.58 -15.13
CA LYS A 78 -15.07 -18.83 -14.67
C LYS A 78 -16.16 -18.77 -15.74
N LYS A 79 -15.81 -18.56 -17.01
CA LYS A 79 -16.79 -18.54 -18.13
C LYS A 79 -17.42 -19.91 -18.36
N LEU A 80 -16.70 -20.99 -18.06
CA LEU A 80 -17.17 -22.37 -18.17
C LEU A 80 -17.91 -22.87 -16.91
N GLY A 81 -17.98 -22.07 -15.84
CA GLY A 81 -18.61 -22.48 -14.57
C GLY A 81 -17.77 -23.44 -13.72
N MET A 82 -16.47 -23.56 -14.02
CA MET A 82 -15.51 -24.45 -13.33
C MET A 82 -15.02 -23.80 -12.03
N TYR A 83 -15.93 -23.62 -11.07
CA TYR A 83 -15.66 -22.87 -9.84
C TYR A 83 -14.80 -23.63 -8.83
N ASP A 84 -14.91 -24.97 -8.81
CA ASP A 84 -14.12 -25.81 -7.92
C ASP A 84 -12.63 -25.80 -8.30
N GLU A 85 -12.33 -25.55 -9.58
CA GLU A 85 -10.99 -25.42 -10.13
C GLU A 85 -10.47 -23.99 -10.04
N CYS A 86 -11.31 -22.99 -10.31
CA CYS A 86 -10.84 -21.60 -10.36
C CYS A 86 -10.68 -20.95 -8.97
N ALA A 87 -11.45 -21.37 -7.96
CA ALA A 87 -11.44 -20.74 -6.64
C ALA A 87 -10.20 -21.05 -5.78
N PRO A 88 -9.66 -22.30 -5.74
CA PRO A 88 -8.48 -22.62 -4.94
C PRO A 88 -7.24 -21.74 -5.20
N PRO A 89 -6.77 -21.52 -6.44
CA PRO A 89 -5.59 -20.67 -6.67
C PRO A 89 -5.84 -19.22 -6.22
N LEU A 90 -7.05 -18.68 -6.44
CA LEU A 90 -7.42 -17.34 -5.98
C LEU A 90 -7.34 -17.19 -4.46
N LYS A 91 -7.68 -18.23 -3.69
CA LYS A 91 -7.55 -18.22 -2.22
C LYS A 91 -6.09 -18.11 -1.79
N VAL A 92 -5.17 -18.77 -2.50
CA VAL A 92 -3.72 -18.71 -2.21
C VAL A 92 -3.16 -17.33 -2.55
N ILE A 93 -3.49 -16.81 -3.74
CA ILE A 93 -3.11 -15.44 -4.17
C ILE A 93 -3.56 -14.42 -3.12
N ARG A 94 -4.85 -14.43 -2.78
CA ARG A 94 -5.41 -13.53 -1.76
C ARG A 94 -4.72 -13.68 -0.41
N ALA A 95 -4.41 -14.91 0.02
CA ALA A 95 -3.74 -15.11 1.31
C ALA A 95 -2.34 -14.50 1.35
N VAL A 96 -1.59 -14.58 0.24
CA VAL A 96 -0.26 -13.98 0.12
C VAL A 96 -0.36 -12.46 0.08
N ASP A 97 -1.30 -11.89 -0.66
CA ASP A 97 -1.50 -10.44 -0.75
C ASP A 97 -1.88 -9.84 0.60
N LEU A 98 -2.85 -10.44 1.29
CA LEU A 98 -3.23 -10.02 2.64
C LEU A 98 -2.08 -10.19 3.65
N ARG A 99 -1.19 -11.17 3.45
CA ARG A 99 0.01 -11.31 4.28
C ARG A 99 1.03 -10.21 4.01
N MET A 100 1.20 -9.78 2.76
CA MET A 100 2.02 -8.60 2.43
C MET A 100 1.43 -7.34 3.06
N VAL A 101 0.11 -7.14 3.00
CA VAL A 101 -0.57 -6.05 3.71
C VAL A 101 -0.31 -6.10 5.21
N ASP A 102 -0.38 -7.29 5.82
CA ASP A 102 -0.20 -7.48 7.26
C ASP A 102 1.21 -7.10 7.73
N ILE A 103 2.24 -7.42 6.95
CA ILE A 103 3.63 -7.07 7.30
C ILE A 103 4.08 -5.69 6.78
N ALA A 104 3.30 -5.02 5.94
CA ALA A 104 3.65 -3.67 5.46
C ALA A 104 3.66 -2.65 6.60
N ASP A 105 4.53 -1.65 6.51
CA ASP A 105 4.52 -0.50 7.42
C ASP A 105 3.59 0.61 6.91
N PHE A 106 3.41 0.71 5.59
CA PHE A 106 2.43 1.59 4.93
C PHE A 106 2.02 1.04 3.55
N LEU A 107 0.95 1.60 2.99
CA LEU A 107 0.45 1.25 1.65
C LEU A 107 0.43 2.46 0.73
N ILE A 108 0.75 2.22 -0.54
CA ILE A 108 0.37 3.08 -1.67
C ILE A 108 -0.74 2.37 -2.43
N ILE A 109 -1.87 3.05 -2.58
CA ILE A 109 -3.08 2.51 -3.21
C ILE A 109 -3.34 3.29 -4.50
N ASN A 110 -3.28 2.64 -5.65
CA ASN A 110 -3.79 3.22 -6.89
C ASN A 110 -5.25 2.85 -7.08
N LEU A 111 -6.14 3.85 -7.13
CA LEU A 111 -7.57 3.67 -7.30
C LEU A 111 -8.06 4.38 -8.57
N ASP A 112 -8.33 3.58 -9.60
CA ASP A 112 -9.14 3.98 -10.73
C ASP A 112 -10.62 3.71 -10.38
N ILE A 113 -11.43 4.77 -10.25
CA ILE A 113 -12.84 4.61 -9.82
C ILE A 113 -13.72 3.97 -10.90
N ASP A 114 -13.27 3.98 -12.15
CA ASP A 114 -13.95 3.35 -13.28
C ASP A 114 -13.64 1.84 -13.36
N VAL A 115 -12.66 1.37 -12.56
CA VAL A 115 -12.28 -0.03 -12.44
C VAL A 115 -12.79 -0.63 -11.13
N HIS A 116 -13.55 -1.73 -11.23
CA HIS A 116 -13.98 -2.45 -10.04
C HIS A 116 -12.83 -3.22 -9.39
N ALA A 117 -12.21 -2.61 -8.38
CA ALA A 117 -11.01 -3.11 -7.71
C ALA A 117 -11.33 -3.84 -6.39
N CYS A 118 -12.04 -4.97 -6.45
CA CYS A 118 -12.52 -5.71 -5.26
C CYS A 118 -11.39 -6.05 -4.26
N GLY A 119 -10.27 -6.59 -4.74
CA GLY A 119 -9.11 -6.93 -3.89
C GLY A 119 -8.48 -5.69 -3.25
N THR A 120 -8.30 -4.62 -4.04
CA THR A 120 -7.75 -3.33 -3.58
C THR A 120 -8.55 -2.74 -2.41
N TYR A 121 -9.88 -2.82 -2.45
CA TYR A 121 -10.70 -2.37 -1.33
C TYR A 121 -10.47 -3.24 -0.08
N GLU A 122 -10.42 -4.56 -0.21
CA GLU A 122 -10.15 -5.45 0.92
C GLU A 122 -8.80 -5.13 1.59
N GLU A 123 -7.74 -4.98 0.79
CA GLU A 123 -6.40 -4.63 1.24
C GLU A 123 -6.36 -3.28 1.96
N LEU A 124 -7.00 -2.26 1.39
CA LEU A 124 -7.13 -0.93 1.99
C LEU A 124 -7.84 -0.99 3.35
N PHE A 125 -8.98 -1.68 3.44
CA PHE A 125 -9.71 -1.77 4.70
C PHE A 125 -8.96 -2.58 5.77
N LEU A 126 -8.22 -3.62 5.38
CA LEU A 126 -7.35 -4.35 6.30
C LEU A 126 -6.26 -3.43 6.87
N ALA A 127 -5.55 -2.71 6.00
CA ALA A 127 -4.50 -1.77 6.42
C ALA A 127 -5.04 -0.65 7.33
N ASN A 128 -6.18 -0.05 6.98
CA ASN A 128 -6.78 1.03 7.78
C ASN A 128 -7.28 0.54 9.14
N ARG A 129 -7.73 -0.72 9.26
CA ARG A 129 -8.06 -1.33 10.56
C ARG A 129 -6.84 -1.43 11.47
N GLN A 130 -5.66 -1.67 10.91
CA GLN A 130 -4.38 -1.64 11.62
C GLN A 130 -3.82 -0.21 11.80
N LYS A 131 -4.56 0.83 11.36
CA LYS A 131 -4.15 2.24 11.39
C LYS A 131 -2.83 2.54 10.67
N LYS A 132 -2.49 1.73 9.66
CA LYS A 132 -1.36 2.00 8.77
C LYS A 132 -1.62 3.24 7.91
N PRO A 133 -0.60 4.04 7.58
CA PRO A 133 -0.71 5.04 6.53
C PRO A 133 -1.15 4.37 5.23
N CYS A 134 -2.20 4.91 4.62
CA CYS A 134 -2.79 4.41 3.38
C CYS A 134 -2.83 5.59 2.40
N LEU A 135 -1.79 5.77 1.59
CA LEU A 135 -1.71 6.87 0.63
C LEU A 135 -2.43 6.47 -0.65
N ILE A 136 -3.55 7.11 -0.94
CA ILE A 136 -4.46 6.77 -2.03
C ILE A 136 -4.26 7.76 -3.18
N HIS A 137 -3.81 7.26 -4.32
CA HIS A 137 -3.93 7.94 -5.61
C HIS A 137 -5.31 7.66 -6.17
N VAL A 138 -6.05 8.70 -6.56
CA VAL A 138 -7.31 8.56 -7.29
C VAL A 138 -7.08 9.03 -8.72
N GLU A 139 -7.18 8.13 -9.69
CA GLU A 139 -6.83 8.39 -11.10
C GLU A 139 -7.65 9.56 -11.69
N GLN A 140 -8.92 9.68 -11.29
CA GLN A 140 -9.83 10.75 -11.69
C GLN A 140 -9.74 12.00 -10.81
N GLY A 141 -8.75 12.09 -9.92
CA GLY A 141 -8.59 13.18 -8.98
C GLY A 141 -9.31 12.97 -7.65
N LYS A 142 -8.78 13.61 -6.60
CA LYS A 142 -9.27 13.55 -5.22
C LYS A 142 -10.74 13.97 -5.08
N GLU A 143 -11.24 14.87 -5.89
CA GLU A 143 -12.64 15.27 -5.95
C GLU A 143 -13.59 14.11 -6.31
N ALA A 144 -13.08 13.11 -7.02
CA ALA A 144 -13.84 11.93 -7.42
C ALA A 144 -13.81 10.82 -6.35
N THR A 145 -13.16 11.06 -5.20
CA THR A 145 -13.05 10.08 -4.11
C THR A 145 -14.43 9.62 -3.66
N PRO A 146 -14.71 8.30 -3.63
CA PRO A 146 -15.94 7.79 -3.05
C PRO A 146 -16.14 8.29 -1.61
N ASN A 147 -17.34 8.80 -1.30
CA ASN A 147 -17.68 9.35 0.01
C ASN A 147 -17.29 8.44 1.19
N TRP A 148 -17.39 7.12 1.00
CA TRP A 148 -17.02 6.16 2.03
C TRP A 148 -15.53 6.18 2.35
N LEU A 149 -14.66 6.44 1.36
CA LEU A 149 -13.22 6.56 1.58
C LEU A 149 -12.87 7.84 2.35
N LEU A 150 -13.57 8.96 2.08
CA LEU A 150 -13.44 10.19 2.87
C LEU A 150 -13.81 10.00 4.36
N ALA A 151 -14.73 9.07 4.65
CA ALA A 151 -15.07 8.69 6.02
C ALA A 151 -14.10 7.66 6.63
N THR A 152 -13.32 6.95 5.80
CA THR A 152 -12.50 5.80 6.20
C THR A 152 -11.06 6.20 6.53
N VAL A 153 -10.46 7.06 5.71
CA VAL A 153 -9.05 7.50 5.83
C VAL A 153 -8.98 9.03 5.99
N PRO A 154 -7.92 9.57 6.63
CA PRO A 154 -7.68 11.01 6.62
C PRO A 154 -7.59 11.51 5.17
N HIS A 155 -8.28 12.60 4.86
CA HIS A 155 -8.31 13.12 3.49
C HIS A 155 -6.92 13.61 3.03
N GLU A 156 -6.02 13.91 3.96
CA GLU A 156 -4.61 14.26 3.72
C GLU A 156 -3.77 13.08 3.19
N MET A 157 -4.33 11.87 3.19
CA MET A 157 -3.74 10.69 2.57
C MET A 157 -4.39 10.33 1.23
N ILE A 158 -5.17 11.24 0.65
CA ILE A 158 -5.78 11.07 -0.67
C ILE A 158 -5.23 12.14 -1.62
N PHE A 159 -4.79 11.73 -2.79
CA PHE A 159 -4.01 12.51 -3.74
C PHE A 159 -4.58 12.35 -5.16
N SER A 160 -4.44 13.40 -5.95
CA SER A 160 -4.86 13.43 -7.36
C SER A 160 -3.75 13.01 -8.30
N THR A 161 -2.47 13.13 -7.90
CA THR A 161 -1.34 12.78 -8.78
C THR A 161 -0.25 12.00 -8.06
N TRP A 162 0.57 11.28 -8.83
CA TRP A 162 1.74 10.57 -8.33
C TRP A 162 2.79 11.51 -7.73
N GLU A 163 2.98 12.69 -8.33
CA GLU A 163 3.92 13.71 -7.84
C GLU A 163 3.55 14.18 -6.43
N GLU A 164 2.26 14.27 -6.11
CA GLU A 164 1.81 14.62 -4.76
C GLU A 164 2.17 13.53 -3.75
N ILE A 165 2.04 12.24 -4.11
CA ILE A 165 2.45 11.11 -3.27
C ILE A 165 3.96 11.11 -3.07
N GLU A 166 4.73 11.28 -4.15
CA GLU A 166 6.18 11.35 -4.09
C GLU A 166 6.65 12.50 -3.20
N ALA A 167 6.06 13.69 -3.36
CA ALA A 167 6.33 14.84 -2.52
C ALA A 167 5.96 14.58 -1.04
N TYR A 168 4.81 13.95 -0.79
CA TYR A 168 4.37 13.60 0.55
C TYR A 168 5.34 12.62 1.24
N LEU A 169 5.76 11.55 0.56
CA LEU A 169 6.72 10.59 1.12
C LEU A 169 8.07 11.25 1.40
N ARG A 170 8.54 12.13 0.52
CA ARG A 170 9.77 12.91 0.73
C ARG A 170 9.65 13.85 1.95
N HIS A 171 8.49 14.48 2.14
CA HIS A 171 8.19 15.25 3.35
C HIS A 171 8.25 14.38 4.61
N ILE A 172 7.57 13.22 4.61
CA ILE A 172 7.59 12.26 5.74
C ILE A 172 9.01 11.79 6.05
N ASP A 173 9.82 11.56 5.03
CA ASP A 173 11.19 11.04 5.17
C ASP A 173 12.19 12.08 5.71
N LYS A 174 12.10 13.34 5.28
CA LYS A 174 13.17 14.34 5.45
C LYS A 174 12.82 15.50 6.38
N ASP A 175 11.56 15.92 6.46
CA ASP A 175 11.22 17.15 7.19
C ASP A 175 11.32 16.94 8.70
N SER A 176 11.80 17.94 9.43
CA SER A 176 12.01 17.84 10.89
C SER A 176 10.71 17.79 11.69
N LEU A 177 9.60 18.22 11.08
CA LEU A 177 8.30 18.34 11.68
C LEU A 177 7.23 17.80 10.74
N ILE A 178 6.60 16.69 11.11
CA ILE A 178 5.56 16.05 10.30
C ILE A 178 4.30 15.82 11.11
N LYS A 179 3.14 15.90 10.46
CA LYS A 179 1.87 15.49 11.05
C LYS A 179 1.72 13.97 10.92
N HIS A 180 1.44 13.28 12.02
CA HIS A 180 1.30 11.83 11.94
C HIS A 180 -0.11 11.35 11.57
N PHE A 181 -1.14 12.19 11.70
CA PHE A 181 -2.54 11.87 11.38
C PHE A 181 -3.08 10.60 12.07
N ASN A 182 -2.52 10.22 13.23
CA ASN A 182 -2.75 8.92 13.87
C ASN A 182 -2.49 7.72 12.94
N ARG A 183 -1.45 7.83 12.11
CA ARG A 183 -1.03 6.82 11.13
C ARG A 183 0.47 6.60 11.14
N TRP A 184 1.27 7.66 11.02
CA TRP A 184 2.73 7.55 11.02
C TRP A 184 3.28 7.38 12.43
N PHE A 185 3.81 6.21 12.75
CA PHE A 185 4.49 5.95 14.02
C PHE A 185 5.84 5.30 13.73
N PHE A 186 6.92 6.00 14.07
CA PHE A 186 8.29 5.54 13.84
C PHE A 186 8.88 5.02 15.15
N PHE A 187 9.00 3.70 15.26
CA PHE A 187 9.52 3.05 16.45
C PHE A 187 11.05 3.05 16.46
N ASP A 188 11.64 3.39 17.61
CA ASP A 188 13.07 3.21 17.84
C ASP A 188 13.34 1.79 18.37
N TRP A 189 13.72 0.91 17.44
CA TRP A 189 14.01 -0.49 17.75
C TRP A 189 15.26 -0.68 18.63
N SER A 190 16.14 0.32 18.73
CA SER A 190 17.30 0.24 19.63
C SER A 190 16.88 0.15 21.10
N MET A 191 15.74 0.76 21.46
CA MET A 191 15.18 0.70 22.80
C MET A 191 14.71 -0.70 23.21
N CYS A 192 14.47 -1.59 22.25
CA CYS A 192 14.08 -2.98 22.49
C CYS A 192 15.28 -3.92 22.68
N ARG A 193 16.48 -3.54 22.22
CA ARG A 193 17.70 -4.36 22.29
C ARG A 193 18.44 -4.11 23.60
N LYS A 194 17.89 -4.62 24.71
CA LYS A 194 18.45 -4.39 26.06
C LYS A 194 19.61 -5.32 26.45
N PHE A 195 19.88 -6.38 25.68
CA PHE A 195 20.76 -7.48 26.10
C PHE A 195 21.90 -7.81 25.12
N GLU A 196 22.26 -6.92 24.19
CA GLU A 196 23.31 -7.21 23.20
C GLU A 196 24.76 -7.04 23.72
N ASN A 197 24.97 -6.70 25.01
CA ASN A 197 26.30 -6.43 25.58
C ASN A 197 26.68 -7.30 26.81
N GLU A 198 26.10 -8.50 26.99
CA GLU A 198 26.50 -9.44 28.07
C GLU A 198 27.25 -10.69 27.55
N ALA A 199 28.18 -10.51 26.61
CA ALA A 199 29.08 -11.57 26.14
C ALA A 199 30.55 -11.13 26.22
#